data_AF-A0A1V5GU23-F1
#
_entry.id   AF-A0A1V5GU23-F1
#
_cell.length_a   1.000
_cell.length_b   1.000
_cell.length_c   1.000
_cell.angle_alpha   90.00
_cell.angle_beta   90.00
_cell.angle_gamma   90.00
#
_symmetry.space_group_name_H-M   'P 1'
#
loop_
_entity.id
_entity.type
_entity.pdbx_description
1 polymer ?
#
loop_
_entity_poly.entity_id
_entity_poly.type
_entity_poly.pdbx_seq_one_letter_code
_entity_poly.pdbx_strand_id
1 'polypeptide(L)'
;MDFLTTLYGYGDCSEFEVLQNHHQYFTLEGIPCNVVLERGYLPDYSSGGLEMIHYTAYHYYAKDIDDNIHVLQYVFFPDDGPSAGWSYADLPEGGTTLKYPADPEVGQEVFFGSVTAAGVRVGDVRGCVIIEFDSPPHAPSETITEYLVPAGGILASSLNWNGGINGFSTDAVAPEHAEEEGSAWEEWWEDHCFISASSPGKRPRGKR
;
A
#
# COMPACT_ATOMS: atom_id res chain seq x y z
N MET A 1 8.82 -8.70 -15.66
CA MET A 1 7.56 -8.45 -14.91
C MET A 1 7.96 -7.39 -13.91
N ASP A 2 7.52 -6.16 -14.15
CA ASP A 2 8.24 -4.99 -13.63
C ASP A 2 7.69 -4.53 -12.27
N PHE A 3 6.54 -5.07 -11.82
CA PHE A 3 5.98 -4.92 -10.48
C PHE A 3 4.98 -6.07 -10.21
N LEU A 4 5.22 -6.83 -9.14
CA LEU A 4 4.34 -7.86 -8.59
C LEU A 4 4.56 -7.88 -7.07
N THR A 5 3.50 -7.73 -6.31
CA THR A 5 3.50 -7.81 -4.85
C THR A 5 2.40 -8.75 -4.41
N THR A 6 2.71 -9.66 -3.50
CA THR A 6 1.73 -10.49 -2.80
C THR A 6 1.80 -10.18 -1.32
N LEU A 7 0.65 -9.91 -0.71
CA LEU A 7 0.48 -9.75 0.72
C LEU A 7 -0.40 -10.90 1.23
N TYR A 8 0.09 -11.62 2.22
CA TYR A 8 -0.60 -12.73 2.87
C TYR A 8 -1.33 -12.22 4.09
N GLY A 9 -2.56 -12.68 4.29
CA GLY A 9 -3.37 -12.25 5.40
C GLY A 9 -2.82 -12.75 6.74
N TYR A 10 -3.10 -12.00 7.79
CA TYR A 10 -2.81 -12.37 9.17
C TYR A 10 -4.02 -12.10 10.06
N GLY A 11 -4.02 -12.68 11.27
CA GLY A 11 -5.18 -12.66 12.15
C GLY A 11 -6.37 -13.37 11.49
N ASP A 12 -7.51 -12.69 11.48
CA ASP A 12 -8.75 -13.15 10.84
C ASP A 12 -8.61 -13.30 9.31
N CYS A 13 -7.60 -12.66 8.70
CA CYS A 13 -7.35 -12.74 7.26
C CYS A 13 -6.43 -13.89 6.84
N SER A 14 -5.99 -14.75 7.76
CA SER A 14 -4.89 -15.73 7.55
C SER A 14 -5.05 -16.74 6.40
N GLU A 15 -6.26 -16.95 5.87
CA GLU A 15 -6.51 -17.83 4.72
C GLU A 15 -6.58 -17.08 3.37
N PHE A 16 -6.31 -15.77 3.36
CA PHE A 16 -6.53 -14.89 2.23
C PHE A 16 -5.26 -14.18 1.79
N GLU A 17 -5.25 -13.67 0.56
CA GLU A 17 -4.13 -12.91 0.02
C GLU A 17 -4.61 -11.71 -0.80
N VAL A 18 -3.74 -10.72 -0.94
CA VAL A 18 -3.89 -9.58 -1.84
C VAL A 18 -2.72 -9.59 -2.81
N LEU A 19 -3.04 -9.55 -4.10
CA LEU A 19 -2.09 -9.50 -5.20
C LEU A 19 -2.17 -8.15 -5.88
N GLN A 20 -1.03 -7.48 -6.04
CA GLN A 20 -0.88 -6.31 -6.87
C GLN A 20 0.09 -6.61 -8.02
N ASN A 21 -0.28 -6.24 -9.24
CA ASN A 21 0.61 -6.37 -10.39
C ASN A 21 0.48 -5.19 -11.34
N HIS A 22 1.58 -4.80 -11.98
CA HIS A 22 1.51 -3.87 -13.09
C HIS A 22 0.66 -4.50 -14.20
N HIS A 23 -0.34 -3.75 -14.67
CA HIS A 23 -1.25 -4.20 -15.71
C HIS A 23 -0.84 -3.60 -17.06
N GLN A 24 -0.82 -2.26 -17.15
CA GLN A 24 -0.52 -1.55 -18.40
C GLN A 24 -0.11 -0.11 -18.15
N TYR A 25 0.52 0.49 -19.15
CA TYR A 25 0.62 1.95 -19.26
C TYR A 25 -0.70 2.52 -19.80
N PHE A 26 -1.10 3.68 -19.30
CA PHE A 26 -2.29 4.39 -19.76
C PHE A 26 -2.03 5.90 -19.77
N THR A 27 -2.82 6.66 -20.53
CA THR A 27 -2.74 8.13 -20.54
C THR A 27 -4.10 8.69 -20.17
N LEU A 28 -4.14 9.48 -19.11
CA LEU A 28 -5.37 10.10 -18.61
C LEU A 28 -5.23 11.62 -18.77
N GLU A 29 -6.04 12.21 -19.66
CA GLU A 29 -5.97 13.63 -20.03
C GLU A 29 -4.55 14.13 -20.38
N GLY A 30 -3.76 13.28 -21.03
CA GLY A 30 -2.38 13.57 -21.41
C GLY A 30 -1.32 13.25 -20.35
N ILE A 31 -1.72 12.84 -19.14
CA ILE A 31 -0.81 12.45 -18.05
C ILE A 31 -0.48 10.95 -18.16
N PRO A 32 0.80 10.56 -18.33
CA PRO A 32 1.20 9.15 -18.32
C PRO A 32 0.98 8.51 -16.95
N CYS A 33 0.33 7.35 -16.94
CA CYS A 33 -0.01 6.59 -15.75
C CYS A 33 0.46 5.14 -15.88
N ASN A 34 0.82 4.53 -14.75
CA ASN A 34 0.89 3.10 -14.58
C ASN A 34 -0.42 2.62 -13.99
N VAL A 35 -1.03 1.61 -14.61
CA VAL A 35 -2.22 0.96 -14.07
C VAL A 35 -1.78 -0.26 -13.28
N VAL A 36 -2.03 -0.23 -11.98
CA VAL A 36 -1.84 -1.38 -11.08
C VAL A 36 -3.18 -2.08 -10.94
N LEU A 37 -3.19 -3.38 -11.23
CA LEU A 37 -4.30 -4.27 -10.95
C LEU A 37 -4.08 -4.84 -9.55
N GLU A 38 -5.07 -4.69 -8.69
CA GLU A 38 -5.13 -5.33 -7.39
C GLU A 38 -6.27 -6.35 -7.37
N ARG A 39 -6.01 -7.52 -6.82
CA ARG A 39 -7.03 -8.54 -6.56
C ARG A 39 -6.79 -9.11 -5.18
N GLY A 40 -7.84 -9.22 -4.38
CA GLY A 40 -7.68 -9.75 -3.05
C GLY A 40 -8.99 -9.80 -2.32
N TYR A 41 -8.90 -9.73 -1.00
CA TYR A 41 -10.05 -9.80 -0.12
C TYR A 41 -10.06 -8.59 0.81
N LEU A 42 -11.22 -7.96 0.93
CA LEU A 42 -11.50 -7.10 2.07
C LEU A 42 -12.38 -7.90 3.03
N PRO A 43 -12.24 -7.71 4.34
CA PRO A 43 -13.23 -8.24 5.25
C PRO A 43 -14.60 -7.57 4.99
N ASP A 44 -15.66 -8.09 5.60
CA ASP A 44 -16.93 -7.42 5.84
C ASP A 44 -17.52 -7.97 7.14
N TYR A 45 -17.90 -7.08 8.06
CA TYR A 45 -18.52 -7.47 9.34
C TYR A 45 -20.01 -7.08 9.40
N SER A 46 -20.61 -6.64 8.28
CA SER A 46 -22.01 -6.20 8.22
C SER A 46 -23.01 -7.29 8.66
N SER A 47 -22.66 -8.57 8.51
CA SER A 47 -23.48 -9.72 8.88
C SER A 47 -23.34 -10.15 10.36
N GLY A 48 -22.44 -9.52 11.13
CA GLY A 48 -22.16 -9.88 12.53
C GLY A 48 -21.13 -11.01 12.71
N GLY A 49 -20.55 -11.50 11.62
CA GLY A 49 -19.35 -12.35 11.59
C GLY A 49 -18.36 -11.82 10.55
N LEU A 50 -17.14 -12.37 10.53
CA LEU A 50 -16.17 -12.07 9.48
C LEU A 50 -16.60 -12.76 8.18
N GLU A 51 -16.95 -11.96 7.18
CA GLU A 51 -17.00 -12.37 5.78
C GLU A 51 -15.81 -11.76 5.05
N MET A 52 -15.34 -12.42 3.99
CA MET A 52 -14.26 -11.87 3.15
C MET A 52 -14.80 -11.71 1.74
N ILE A 53 -14.93 -10.47 1.31
CA ILE A 53 -15.41 -10.12 -0.03
C ILE A 53 -14.20 -10.11 -0.94
N HIS A 54 -14.20 -10.97 -1.95
CA HIS A 54 -13.20 -10.89 -3.00
C HIS A 54 -13.46 -9.65 -3.86
N TYR A 55 -12.40 -8.97 -4.29
CA TYR A 55 -12.51 -7.78 -5.13
C TYR A 55 -11.43 -7.72 -6.20
N THR A 56 -11.71 -6.91 -7.21
CA THR A 56 -10.73 -6.45 -8.20
C THR A 56 -10.70 -4.93 -8.22
N ALA A 57 -9.52 -4.33 -8.11
CA ALA A 57 -9.34 -2.89 -8.20
C ALA A 57 -8.30 -2.50 -9.27
N TYR A 58 -8.48 -1.31 -9.83
CA TYR A 58 -7.55 -0.68 -10.75
C TYR A 58 -7.13 0.68 -10.18
N HIS A 59 -5.83 0.85 -10.01
CA HIS A 59 -5.23 2.07 -9.52
C HIS A 59 -4.42 2.72 -10.63
N TYR A 60 -4.72 3.98 -10.93
CA TYR A 60 -4.04 4.75 -11.97
C TYR A 60 -3.06 5.69 -11.30
N TYR A 61 -1.80 5.27 -11.25
CA TYR A 61 -0.74 6.00 -10.58
C TYR A 61 0.10 6.81 -11.57
N ALA A 62 0.30 8.08 -11.27
CA ALA A 62 1.24 8.94 -11.95
C ALA A 62 2.40 9.30 -11.01
N LYS A 63 3.60 9.42 -11.56
CA LYS A 63 4.76 9.90 -10.81
C LYS A 63 5.09 11.32 -11.26
N ASP A 64 5.28 12.23 -10.31
CA ASP A 64 5.67 13.60 -10.61
C ASP A 64 7.20 13.74 -10.81
N ILE A 65 7.68 14.98 -10.94
CA ILE A 65 9.10 15.29 -11.17
C ILE A 65 9.98 15.09 -9.93
N ASP A 66 9.37 15.08 -8.74
CA ASP A 66 10.03 14.92 -7.45
C ASP A 66 9.89 13.48 -6.93
N ASP A 67 9.51 12.56 -7.82
CA ASP A 67 9.29 11.13 -7.58
C ASP A 67 8.10 10.78 -6.67
N ASN A 68 7.20 11.74 -6.38
CA ASN A 68 5.98 11.46 -5.64
C ASN A 68 5.00 10.64 -6.48
N ILE A 69 4.26 9.74 -5.82
CA ILE A 69 3.21 8.94 -6.46
C ILE A 69 1.84 9.55 -6.17
N HIS A 70 1.12 9.85 -7.25
CA HIS A 70 -0.23 10.37 -7.23
C HIS A 70 -1.22 9.32 -7.72
N VAL A 71 -2.40 9.26 -7.10
CA VAL A 71 -3.55 8.52 -7.64
C VAL A 71 -4.42 9.47 -8.44
N LEU A 72 -4.61 9.16 -9.72
CA LEU A 72 -5.45 9.97 -10.60
C LEU A 72 -6.83 9.38 -10.81
N GLN A 73 -6.95 8.05 -10.71
CA GLN A 73 -8.20 7.35 -10.79
C GLN A 73 -8.12 6.04 -10.01
N TYR A 74 -9.25 5.67 -9.43
CA TYR A 74 -9.44 4.44 -8.68
C TYR A 74 -10.78 3.82 -9.11
N VAL A 75 -10.77 2.51 -9.34
CA VAL A 75 -12.01 1.76 -9.62
C VAL A 75 -11.96 0.44 -8.88
N PHE A 76 -13.05 0.09 -8.21
CA PHE A 76 -13.17 -1.06 -7.32
C PHE A 76 -14.42 -1.85 -7.62
N PHE A 77 -14.24 -3.15 -7.83
CA PHE A 77 -15.29 -4.10 -8.17
C PHE A 77 -15.27 -5.24 -7.14
N PRO A 78 -16.11 -5.16 -6.09
CA PRO A 78 -16.28 -6.28 -5.18
C PRO A 78 -17.20 -7.34 -5.81
N ASP A 79 -17.03 -8.61 -5.43
CA ASP A 79 -17.91 -9.71 -5.86
C ASP A 79 -19.32 -9.60 -5.26
N ASP A 80 -19.44 -8.95 -4.10
CA ASP A 80 -20.71 -8.58 -3.47
C ASP A 80 -20.72 -7.10 -3.04
N GLY A 81 -21.87 -6.44 -3.19
CA GLY A 81 -22.03 -5.01 -2.94
C GLY A 81 -21.79 -4.09 -4.14
N PRO A 82 -21.92 -2.76 -3.96
CA PRO A 82 -21.78 -1.80 -5.04
C PRO A 82 -20.31 -1.57 -5.40
N SER A 83 -20.03 -1.46 -6.70
CA SER A 83 -18.72 -0.96 -7.17
C SER A 83 -18.51 0.49 -6.75
N ALA A 84 -17.25 0.84 -6.47
CA ALA A 84 -16.84 2.19 -6.12
C ALA A 84 -15.84 2.72 -7.14
N GLY A 85 -15.82 4.03 -7.33
CA GLY A 85 -14.89 4.68 -8.22
C GLY A 85 -14.65 6.12 -7.81
N TRP A 86 -13.44 6.61 -8.08
CA TRP A 86 -13.05 7.98 -7.85
C TRP A 86 -12.09 8.43 -8.95
N SER A 87 -12.16 9.71 -9.32
CA SER A 87 -11.23 10.34 -10.25
C SER A 87 -10.73 11.66 -9.67
N TYR A 88 -9.52 12.08 -10.06
CA TYR A 88 -8.96 13.39 -9.72
C TYR A 88 -9.87 14.58 -10.10
N ALA A 89 -10.79 14.38 -11.05
CA ALA A 89 -11.80 15.37 -11.39
C ALA A 89 -12.81 15.63 -10.25
N ASP A 90 -12.97 14.66 -9.35
CA ASP A 90 -13.83 14.72 -8.18
C ASP A 90 -13.06 15.19 -6.92
N LEU A 91 -11.81 15.63 -7.08
CA LEU A 91 -10.99 16.13 -5.97
C LEU A 91 -11.59 17.44 -5.44
N PRO A 92 -11.95 17.53 -4.14
CA PRO A 92 -12.45 18.76 -3.56
C PRO A 92 -11.37 19.84 -3.55
N GLU A 93 -11.79 21.11 -3.49
CA GLU A 93 -10.86 22.23 -3.33
C GLU A 93 -10.00 22.06 -2.07
N GLY A 94 -8.68 22.17 -2.21
CA GLY A 94 -7.72 21.91 -1.14
C GLY A 94 -7.35 20.43 -0.94
N GLY A 95 -8.01 19.50 -1.64
CA GLY A 95 -7.62 18.09 -1.64
C GLY A 95 -6.30 17.84 -2.38
N THR A 96 -5.71 16.67 -2.14
CA THR A 96 -4.49 16.22 -2.81
C THR A 96 -4.67 14.86 -3.47
N THR A 97 -4.02 14.68 -4.63
CA THR A 97 -3.90 13.37 -5.29
C THR A 97 -2.66 12.60 -4.83
N LEU A 98 -1.78 13.24 -4.06
CA LEU A 98 -0.55 12.65 -3.54
C LEU A 98 -0.89 11.46 -2.66
N LYS A 99 -0.55 10.23 -3.08
CA LYS A 99 -0.77 9.02 -2.27
C LYS A 99 0.50 8.61 -1.53
N TYR A 100 1.65 8.62 -2.20
CA TYR A 100 2.94 8.28 -1.60
C TYR A 100 3.97 9.38 -1.85
N PRO A 101 4.31 10.19 -0.83
CA PRO A 101 5.39 11.17 -0.93
C PRO A 101 6.75 10.49 -1.04
N ALA A 102 7.65 11.06 -1.85
CA ALA A 102 9.04 10.61 -1.95
C ALA A 102 9.86 10.97 -0.70
N ASP A 103 9.54 12.10 -0.06
CA ASP A 103 10.12 12.57 1.20
C ASP A 103 9.00 12.84 2.24
N PRO A 104 8.54 11.80 2.96
CA PRO A 104 7.40 11.89 3.86
C PRO A 104 7.70 12.68 5.13
N GLU A 105 6.82 13.63 5.45
CA GLU A 105 6.83 14.35 6.73
C GLU A 105 5.66 13.91 7.62
N VAL A 106 5.90 13.77 8.93
CA VAL A 106 4.84 13.43 9.89
C VAL A 106 3.77 14.54 9.89
N GLY A 107 2.51 14.15 9.74
CA GLY A 107 1.36 15.04 9.62
C GLY A 107 1.11 15.54 8.20
N GLN A 108 1.90 15.12 7.20
CA GLN A 108 1.67 15.46 5.81
C GLN A 108 0.36 14.83 5.32
N GLU A 109 -0.53 15.66 4.78
CA GLU A 109 -1.76 15.19 4.14
C GLU A 109 -1.46 14.44 2.85
N VAL A 110 -2.11 13.30 2.68
CA VAL A 110 -2.10 12.48 1.47
C VAL A 110 -3.53 12.16 1.05
N PHE A 111 -3.69 11.47 -0.07
CA PHE A 111 -4.96 11.11 -0.66
C PHE A 111 -5.80 10.30 0.34
N PHE A 112 -6.89 10.91 0.84
CA PHE A 112 -7.76 10.35 1.88
C PHE A 112 -6.99 9.88 3.13
N GLY A 113 -5.96 10.61 3.56
CA GLY A 113 -5.19 10.18 4.71
C GLY A 113 -4.07 11.13 5.13
N SER A 114 -3.21 10.65 6.02
CA SER A 114 -2.02 11.38 6.45
C SER A 114 -0.86 10.45 6.82
N VAL A 115 0.36 10.98 6.70
CA VAL A 115 1.56 10.31 7.20
C VAL A 115 1.59 10.41 8.72
N THR A 116 1.49 9.27 9.42
CA THR A 116 1.50 9.24 10.89
C THR A 116 2.88 8.98 11.46
N ALA A 117 3.75 8.31 10.71
CA ALA A 117 5.15 8.13 11.08
C ALA A 117 6.05 8.07 9.84
N ALA A 118 7.28 8.58 9.96
CA ALA A 118 8.30 8.51 8.91
C ALA A 118 9.67 8.20 9.53
N GLY A 119 10.47 7.40 8.82
CA GLY A 119 11.81 7.02 9.28
C GLY A 119 11.82 6.00 10.43
N VAL A 120 10.69 5.33 10.68
CA VAL A 120 10.53 4.39 11.81
C VAL A 120 11.06 3.00 11.47
N ARG A 121 11.12 2.14 12.49
CA ARG A 121 11.46 0.72 12.34
C ARG A 121 10.18 -0.10 12.48
N VAL A 122 9.95 -1.02 11.55
CA VAL A 122 8.86 -2.01 11.59
C VAL A 122 9.52 -3.38 11.47
N GLY A 123 9.53 -4.14 12.56
CA GLY A 123 10.35 -5.35 12.66
C GLY A 123 11.83 -5.03 12.46
N ASP A 124 12.47 -5.64 11.47
CA ASP A 124 13.86 -5.37 11.10
C ASP A 124 14.04 -4.34 9.99
N VAL A 125 12.94 -3.90 9.37
CA VAL A 125 12.98 -2.92 8.29
C VAL A 125 13.08 -1.52 8.89
N ARG A 126 14.09 -0.76 8.45
CA ARG A 126 14.33 0.62 8.90
C ARG A 126 13.90 1.63 7.84
N GLY A 127 13.53 2.81 8.30
CA GLY A 127 13.15 3.91 7.43
C GLY A 127 11.72 3.81 6.93
N CYS A 128 10.90 2.93 7.53
CA CYS A 128 9.51 2.73 7.15
C CYS A 128 8.69 4.00 7.32
N VAL A 129 7.64 4.07 6.53
CA VAL A 129 6.64 5.14 6.56
C VAL A 129 5.31 4.48 6.91
N ILE A 130 4.55 5.10 7.80
CA ILE A 130 3.21 4.66 8.18
C ILE A 130 2.24 5.72 7.68
N ILE A 131 1.26 5.30 6.90
CA ILE A 131 0.20 6.16 6.36
C ILE A 131 -1.13 5.60 6.82
N GLU A 132 -1.94 6.44 7.46
CA GLU A 132 -3.32 6.13 7.78
C GLU A 132 -4.23 6.75 6.71
N PHE A 133 -5.09 5.92 6.12
CA PHE A 133 -6.13 6.31 5.19
C PHE A 133 -7.47 6.31 5.91
N ASP A 134 -8.08 7.49 5.99
CA ASP A 134 -9.38 7.71 6.61
C ASP A 134 -10.48 7.56 5.58
N SER A 135 -11.27 6.49 5.69
CA SER A 135 -12.45 6.27 4.86
C SER A 135 -12.15 6.26 3.35
N PRO A 136 -11.20 5.43 2.86
CA PRO A 136 -10.93 5.36 1.43
C PRO A 136 -12.19 4.93 0.66
N PRO A 137 -12.31 5.23 -0.65
CA PRO A 137 -13.54 4.99 -1.41
C PRO A 137 -14.09 3.55 -1.39
N HIS A 138 -13.25 2.55 -1.15
CA HIS A 138 -13.61 1.13 -1.05
C HIS A 138 -13.86 0.64 0.37
N ALA A 139 -13.53 1.44 1.39
CA ALA A 139 -13.79 1.17 2.80
C ALA A 139 -14.20 2.47 3.52
N PRO A 140 -15.33 3.11 3.13
CA PRO A 140 -15.65 4.47 3.52
C PRO A 140 -16.01 4.66 5.01
N SER A 141 -16.16 3.59 5.79
CA SER A 141 -16.39 3.66 7.24
C SER A 141 -15.14 3.34 8.06
N GLU A 142 -14.03 3.01 7.41
CA GLU A 142 -12.91 2.34 8.06
C GLU A 142 -11.60 3.08 7.85
N THR A 143 -10.67 2.88 8.79
CA THR A 143 -9.29 3.33 8.65
C THR A 143 -8.42 2.16 8.19
N ILE A 144 -7.64 2.40 7.13
CA ILE A 144 -6.63 1.46 6.63
C ILE A 144 -5.26 2.06 6.94
N THR A 145 -4.36 1.29 7.54
CA THR A 145 -2.98 1.70 7.80
C THR A 145 -2.05 0.96 6.86
N GLU A 146 -1.33 1.67 5.99
CA GLU A 146 -0.28 1.06 5.16
C GLU A 146 1.12 1.33 5.76
N TYR A 147 1.94 0.29 5.81
CA TYR A 147 3.34 0.32 6.20
C TYR A 147 4.19 0.21 4.92
N LEU A 148 4.96 1.23 4.62
CA LEU A 148 5.72 1.32 3.38
C LEU A 148 7.21 1.19 3.63
N VAL A 149 7.88 0.38 2.80
CA VAL A 149 9.33 0.33 2.72
C VAL A 149 9.81 1.36 1.71
N PRO A 150 10.82 2.20 2.04
CA PRO A 150 11.45 3.08 1.07
C PRO A 150 11.89 2.32 -0.17
N ALA A 151 11.40 2.73 -1.34
CA ALA A 151 11.64 2.08 -2.63
C ALA A 151 11.21 0.60 -2.76
N GLY A 152 10.55 0.03 -1.74
CA GLY A 152 10.08 -1.36 -1.72
C GLY A 152 8.57 -1.52 -1.88
N GLY A 153 7.79 -0.46 -1.65
CA GLY A 153 6.33 -0.49 -1.73
C GLY A 153 5.68 -0.88 -0.40
N ILE A 154 4.52 -1.52 -0.47
CA ILE A 154 3.72 -1.90 0.70
C ILE A 154 4.35 -3.14 1.36
N LEU A 155 4.78 -2.98 2.62
CA LEU A 155 5.21 -4.07 3.50
C LEU A 155 4.00 -4.79 4.08
N ALA A 156 3.04 -3.99 4.57
CA ALA A 156 1.84 -4.46 5.22
C ALA A 156 0.73 -3.43 5.10
N SER A 157 -0.50 -3.91 5.21
CA SER A 157 -1.71 -3.13 5.37
C SER A 157 -2.49 -3.69 6.54
N SER A 158 -2.84 -2.83 7.49
CA SER A 158 -3.67 -3.15 8.65
C SER A 158 -5.05 -2.52 8.50
N LEU A 159 -6.07 -3.31 8.81
CA LEU A 159 -7.47 -2.92 8.78
C LEU A 159 -7.95 -2.82 10.22
N ASN A 160 -8.16 -1.60 10.71
CA ASN A 160 -8.61 -1.37 12.09
C ASN A 160 -10.11 -1.70 12.21
N TRP A 161 -10.46 -2.99 12.21
CA TRP A 161 -11.85 -3.42 12.21
C TRP A 161 -12.21 -4.11 13.53
N ASN A 162 -13.27 -3.62 14.18
CA ASN A 162 -13.84 -4.17 15.43
C ASN A 162 -12.85 -4.42 16.58
N GLY A 163 -11.74 -3.66 16.63
CA GLY A 163 -10.72 -3.78 17.68
C GLY A 163 -9.79 -4.99 17.56
N GLY A 164 -9.82 -5.71 16.44
CA GLY A 164 -8.84 -6.75 16.08
C GLY A 164 -7.69 -6.18 15.25
N ILE A 165 -6.49 -6.77 15.37
CA ILE A 165 -5.33 -6.46 14.51
C ILE A 165 -5.36 -7.47 13.36
N ASN A 166 -5.96 -7.06 12.24
CA ASN A 166 -6.16 -7.88 11.05
C ASN A 166 -5.60 -7.15 9.83
N GLY A 167 -5.15 -7.89 8.83
CA GLY A 167 -4.62 -7.27 7.62
C GLY A 167 -3.83 -8.23 6.77
N PHE A 168 -2.95 -7.66 5.96
CA PHE A 168 -2.13 -8.37 4.99
C PHE A 168 -0.70 -7.87 5.05
N SER A 169 0.28 -8.76 5.02
CA SER A 169 1.70 -8.41 5.01
C SER A 169 2.49 -9.35 4.11
N THR A 170 3.69 -8.96 3.72
CA THR A 170 4.54 -9.79 2.85
C THR A 170 4.92 -11.14 3.48
N ASP A 171 4.80 -11.30 4.79
CA ASP A 171 5.21 -12.46 5.57
C ASP A 171 4.09 -13.08 6.43
N ALA A 172 2.85 -12.60 6.29
CA ALA A 172 1.70 -12.98 7.14
C ALA A 172 1.89 -12.67 8.65
N VAL A 173 2.80 -11.77 9.00
CA VAL A 173 2.99 -11.28 10.38
C VAL A 173 2.42 -9.87 10.51
N ALA A 174 1.72 -9.61 11.62
CA ALA A 174 1.23 -8.28 11.93
C ALA A 174 2.41 -7.33 12.24
N PRO A 175 2.55 -6.19 11.54
CA PRO A 175 3.64 -5.25 11.77
C PRO A 175 3.66 -4.68 13.19
N GLU A 176 2.50 -4.64 13.87
CA GLU A 176 2.32 -4.20 15.25
C GLU A 176 2.92 -5.17 16.29
N HIS A 177 3.18 -6.42 15.89
CA HIS A 177 3.81 -7.44 16.75
C HIS A 177 5.33 -7.56 16.53
N ALA A 178 5.88 -6.82 15.57
CA ALA A 178 7.28 -6.93 15.19
C ALA A 178 8.26 -6.21 16.14
N GLU A 179 7.79 -5.63 17.27
CA GLU A 179 8.67 -5.01 18.27
C GLU A 179 9.46 -6.02 19.13
N GLU A 180 9.15 -7.32 19.08
CA GLU A 180 9.85 -8.33 19.87
C GLU A 180 10.01 -9.66 19.11
N GLU A 181 11.02 -9.82 18.25
CA GLU A 181 11.75 -11.11 18.09
C GLU A 181 12.92 -11.00 17.08
N GLY A 182 14.03 -10.45 17.54
CA GLY A 182 15.25 -10.24 16.74
C GLY A 182 16.11 -11.48 16.47
N SER A 183 15.53 -12.66 16.21
CA SER A 183 16.36 -13.87 15.96
C SER A 183 15.89 -14.83 14.86
N ALA A 184 14.68 -14.69 14.30
CA ALA A 184 14.17 -15.63 13.29
C ALA A 184 14.46 -15.22 11.84
N TRP A 185 14.82 -13.95 11.58
CA TRP A 185 14.88 -13.41 10.20
C TRP A 185 16.25 -13.51 9.50
N GLU A 186 17.35 -13.67 10.25
CA GLU A 186 18.68 -13.91 9.64
C GLU A 186 18.71 -15.21 8.82
N GLU A 187 17.89 -16.21 9.19
CA GLU A 187 17.76 -17.47 8.46
C GLU A 187 16.88 -17.35 7.19
N TRP A 188 15.92 -16.41 7.16
CA TRP A 188 15.02 -16.21 6.01
C TRP A 188 15.65 -15.38 4.90
N TRP A 189 16.43 -14.34 5.25
CA TRP A 189 17.11 -13.45 4.30
C TRP A 189 18.15 -14.19 3.44
N GLU A 190 18.84 -15.20 3.98
CA GLU A 190 19.79 -16.00 3.21
C GLU A 190 19.09 -16.88 2.14
N ASP A 191 17.84 -17.27 2.34
CA ASP A 191 17.14 -18.23 1.48
C ASP A 191 16.24 -17.59 0.39
N HIS A 192 15.73 -16.36 0.56
CA HIS A 192 14.56 -15.89 -0.23
C HIS A 192 14.70 -14.58 -1.04
N CYS A 193 15.83 -13.87 -1.02
CA CYS A 193 15.95 -12.62 -1.78
C CYS A 193 16.18 -12.81 -3.30
N PHE A 194 15.09 -12.86 -4.07
CA PHE A 194 15.11 -12.60 -5.51
C PHE A 194 14.51 -11.23 -5.86
N ILE A 195 15.40 -10.36 -6.37
CA ILE A 195 15.17 -9.22 -7.28
C ILE A 195 14.93 -7.82 -6.65
N SER A 196 16.08 -7.13 -6.57
CA SER A 196 16.32 -5.70 -6.77
C SER A 196 15.45 -5.03 -7.85
N ALA A 197 14.68 -4.01 -7.46
CA ALA A 197 14.31 -2.89 -8.33
C ALA A 197 15.16 -1.65 -8.00
N SER A 198 16.48 -1.77 -8.13
CA SER A 198 17.37 -0.62 -8.20
C SER A 198 18.44 -0.89 -9.26
N SER A 199 18.42 -0.13 -10.36
CA SER A 199 19.69 0.07 -11.07
C SER A 199 20.59 0.96 -10.20
N PRO A 200 21.90 0.68 -10.12
CA PRO A 200 22.81 1.30 -9.17
C PRO A 200 22.90 2.80 -9.40
N GLY A 201 22.80 3.57 -8.32
CA GLY A 201 23.10 5.00 -8.33
C GLY A 201 24.45 5.26 -8.99
N LYS A 202 24.46 6.13 -10.00
CA LYS A 202 25.70 6.71 -10.54
C LYS A 202 26.46 7.34 -9.37
N ARG A 203 27.65 6.83 -9.07
CA ARG A 203 28.60 7.51 -8.17
C ARG A 203 28.80 8.97 -8.66
N PRO A 204 28.91 9.95 -7.77
CA PRO A 204 29.31 11.29 -8.16
C PRO A 204 30.69 11.23 -8.81
N ARG A 205 30.85 11.87 -9.98
CA ARG A 205 32.17 12.17 -10.53
C ARG A 205 32.90 13.08 -9.55
N GLY A 206 33.79 12.50 -8.74
CA GLY A 206 34.80 13.25 -8.03
C GLY A 206 35.71 13.97 -9.03
N LYS A 207 35.72 15.30 -8.97
CA LYS A 207 36.79 16.11 -9.53
C LYS A 207 38.04 15.89 -8.68
N ARG A 208 39.09 15.32 -9.26
CA ARG A 208 40.48 15.83 -9.26
C ARG A 208 41.34 14.97 -10.16
#